data_AF-J7RVI1-F1
#
_entry.id   AF-J7RVI1-F1
#
_cell.length_a   1.000
_cell.length_b   1.000
_cell.length_c   1.000
_cell.angle_alpha   90.00
_cell.angle_beta   90.00
_cell.angle_gamma   90.00
#
_symmetry.space_group_name_H-M   'P 1'
#
loop_
_entity.id
_entity.type
_entity.pdbx_description
1 polymer ?
#
loop_
_entity_poly.entity_id
_entity_poly.type
_entity_poly.pdbx_seq_one_letter_code
_entity_poly.pdbx_strand_id
1 'polypeptide(L)'
;MPSAGAPNYQPDSPGSERGGTTRYLPDQGFLPPLGLGRGLPPLRKVHSRLMVRTYGWPTKYALSPDELLCVVADAVKGRKNSYLRDVLHRDVSEGNVLVVPVMVNGKRVFKGCLIDYDNAIKFSSHQTLADDPASGTRPFMSGELLRKRRYFVQPDETLSAPRHDAIHDMESFLWVLVYICLSRDGPAHRRRELWDNSEDAEPLRDNWRALFEGEFGYLAKRTLIDNRGEFKLCVLNFLPDYYKPLETVLAKLRDILETAYRSREFDHVHEDFIKAMEAARLKMEPIADPKHIELQKREIQGRQNDDIRTGDISPIPKGVNVGTAISSTTASRLQEPESPTPKRTKPTSDMLEVPLTR
;
A
#
# COMPACT_ATOMS: atom_id res chain seq x y z
N MET A 1 -20.87 37.28 -23.81
CA MET A 1 -19.80 36.32 -24.16
C MET A 1 -20.22 34.96 -23.65
N PRO A 2 -20.16 33.89 -24.47
CA PRO A 2 -20.63 32.59 -24.05
C PRO A 2 -19.67 31.94 -23.05
N SER A 3 -20.29 31.19 -22.14
CA SER A 3 -19.75 30.31 -21.10
C SER A 3 -18.50 29.53 -21.53
N ALA A 4 -17.43 29.63 -20.76
CA ALA A 4 -16.31 28.71 -20.81
C ALA A 4 -16.78 27.37 -20.24
N GLY A 5 -17.20 26.46 -21.13
CA GLY A 5 -17.53 25.09 -20.78
C GLY A 5 -16.35 24.41 -20.09
N ALA A 6 -16.64 23.72 -18.99
CA ALA A 6 -15.70 22.84 -18.31
C ALA A 6 -15.10 21.84 -19.32
N PRO A 7 -13.81 21.48 -19.20
CA PRO A 7 -13.21 20.49 -20.09
C PRO A 7 -13.97 19.17 -19.98
N ASN A 8 -14.41 18.67 -21.14
CA ASN A 8 -14.97 17.33 -21.31
C ASN A 8 -13.95 16.29 -20.81
N TYR A 9 -14.08 15.86 -19.56
CA TYR A 9 -13.37 14.71 -19.03
C TYR A 9 -14.02 13.46 -19.62
N GLN A 10 -13.41 12.89 -20.66
CA GLN A 10 -13.71 11.53 -21.08
C GLN A 10 -13.00 10.59 -20.09
N PRO A 11 -13.70 9.65 -19.43
CA PRO A 11 -13.04 8.65 -18.62
C PRO A 11 -12.18 7.79 -19.55
N ASP A 12 -10.86 7.96 -19.44
CA ASP A 12 -9.90 7.16 -20.20
C ASP A 12 -10.26 5.67 -20.09
N SER A 13 -10.17 4.99 -21.22
CA SER A 13 -10.50 3.56 -21.33
C SER A 13 -9.70 2.77 -20.28
N PRO A 14 -10.22 1.66 -19.71
CA PRO A 14 -9.54 0.87 -18.66
C PRO A 14 -8.10 0.43 -18.99
N GLY A 15 -7.70 0.48 -20.26
CA GLY A 15 -6.36 0.19 -20.75
C GLY A 15 -5.32 1.30 -20.60
N SER A 16 -5.70 2.57 -20.36
CA SER A 16 -4.72 3.68 -20.25
C SER A 16 -3.79 3.52 -19.06
N GLU A 17 -4.29 2.98 -17.94
CA GLU A 17 -3.47 2.72 -16.74
C GLU A 17 -2.61 1.45 -16.85
N ARG A 18 -3.00 0.47 -17.68
CA ARG A 18 -2.24 -0.78 -17.86
C ARG A 18 -0.87 -0.53 -18.50
N GLY A 19 -0.72 0.58 -19.24
CA GLY A 19 0.57 1.03 -19.76
C GLY A 19 1.47 1.71 -18.71
N GLY A 20 0.93 2.07 -17.55
CA GLY A 20 1.60 2.79 -16.46
C GLY A 20 1.96 1.93 -15.25
N THR A 21 1.35 0.74 -15.11
CA THR A 21 1.51 -0.12 -13.92
C THR A 21 2.91 -0.72 -13.75
N THR A 22 3.77 -0.60 -14.76
CA THR A 22 5.24 -0.73 -14.61
C THR A 22 5.96 -0.03 -15.77
N ARG A 23 5.50 1.16 -16.18
CA ARG A 23 6.43 2.05 -16.89
C ARG A 23 7.29 2.67 -15.81
N TYR A 24 8.50 2.14 -15.65
CA TYR A 24 9.61 3.06 -15.69
C TYR A 24 9.42 3.82 -17.00
N LEU A 25 8.76 4.98 -16.92
CA LEU A 25 8.98 5.99 -17.95
C LEU A 25 10.51 6.04 -18.04
N PRO A 26 11.12 5.88 -19.23
CA PRO A 26 12.37 6.56 -19.44
C PRO A 26 12.00 7.99 -19.06
N ASP A 27 12.47 8.43 -17.90
CA ASP A 27 12.43 9.82 -17.52
C ASP A 27 13.16 10.52 -18.67
N GLN A 28 12.40 10.97 -19.67
CA GLN A 28 12.91 11.82 -20.72
C GLN A 28 13.21 13.10 -19.96
N GLY A 29 14.46 13.16 -19.50
CA GLY A 29 14.92 14.11 -18.52
C GLY A 29 14.48 15.51 -18.89
N PHE A 30 13.55 16.03 -18.10
CA PHE A 30 13.38 17.45 -17.94
C PHE A 30 13.30 17.72 -16.44
N LEU A 31 14.46 17.58 -15.80
CA LEU A 31 14.71 18.44 -14.66
C LEU A 31 14.62 19.88 -15.19
N PRO A 32 13.81 20.76 -14.59
CA PRO A 32 13.87 22.17 -14.94
C PRO A 32 15.33 22.62 -14.80
N PRO A 33 15.84 23.47 -15.70
CA PRO A 33 17.18 24.01 -15.52
C PRO A 33 17.14 24.80 -14.21
N LEU A 34 17.57 24.18 -13.12
CA LEU A 34 17.94 24.89 -11.92
C LEU A 34 19.00 25.87 -12.39
N GLY A 35 18.73 27.16 -12.25
CA GLY A 35 19.69 28.24 -12.44
C GLY A 35 20.80 28.10 -11.40
N LEU A 36 21.60 27.05 -11.53
CA LEU A 36 22.80 26.83 -10.75
C LEU A 36 23.80 27.84 -11.30
N GLY A 37 24.12 28.82 -10.47
CA GLY A 37 25.20 29.75 -10.73
C GLY A 37 26.44 28.98 -11.20
N ARG A 38 27.05 29.47 -12.28
CA ARG A 38 28.26 28.90 -12.89
C ARG A 38 29.27 28.54 -11.78
N GLY A 39 29.58 27.26 -11.62
CA GLY A 39 30.75 26.84 -10.84
C GLY A 39 30.59 25.68 -9.86
N LEU A 40 29.39 25.18 -9.58
CA LEU A 40 29.25 23.98 -8.75
C LEU A 40 29.54 22.72 -9.59
N PRO A 41 30.47 21.83 -9.17
CA PRO A 41 30.69 20.57 -9.87
C PRO A 41 29.39 19.76 -9.86
N PRO A 42 29.08 19.01 -10.95
CA PRO A 42 27.89 18.18 -10.99
C PRO A 42 27.89 17.25 -9.77
N LEU A 43 26.84 17.35 -8.94
CA LEU A 43 26.58 16.41 -7.86
C LEU A 43 26.71 15.00 -8.45
N ARG A 44 27.62 14.20 -7.91
CA ARG A 44 27.84 12.81 -8.35
C ARG A 44 26.57 12.01 -8.10
N LYS A 45 25.68 11.94 -9.09
CA LYS A 45 24.48 11.11 -9.04
C LYS A 45 24.86 9.69 -9.44
N VAL A 46 24.45 8.72 -8.63
CA VAL A 46 24.55 7.29 -8.95
C VAL A 46 23.18 6.80 -9.35
N HIS A 47 23.07 6.19 -10.54
CA HIS A 47 21.86 5.51 -10.98
C HIS A 47 21.91 4.06 -10.49
N SER A 48 20.94 3.65 -9.68
CA SER A 48 20.78 2.27 -9.21
C SER A 48 19.54 1.63 -9.84
N ARG A 49 19.59 0.33 -10.10
CA ARG A 49 18.43 -0.46 -10.54
C ARG A 49 18.33 -1.72 -9.70
N LEU A 50 17.16 -1.97 -9.14
CA LEU A 50 16.83 -3.23 -8.48
C LEU A 50 15.97 -4.06 -9.42
N MET A 51 16.44 -5.25 -9.79
CA MET A 51 15.61 -6.21 -10.53
C MET A 51 15.10 -7.27 -9.56
N VAL A 52 13.78 -7.32 -9.40
CA VAL A 52 13.10 -8.34 -8.60
C VAL A 52 12.45 -9.37 -9.51
N ARG A 53 12.46 -10.62 -9.06
CA ARG A 53 11.83 -11.74 -9.77
C ARG A 53 10.30 -11.68 -9.73
N THR A 54 9.74 -10.99 -8.74
CA THR A 54 8.31 -10.88 -8.51
C THR A 54 7.68 -10.00 -9.59
N TYR A 55 6.70 -10.57 -10.30
CA TYR A 55 5.90 -9.88 -11.29
C TYR A 55 4.43 -10.14 -11.00
N GLY A 56 3.59 -9.13 -11.21
CA GLY A 56 2.16 -9.22 -10.95
C GLY A 56 1.44 -7.93 -11.29
N TRP A 57 0.15 -7.89 -10.95
CA TRP A 57 -0.72 -6.74 -11.18
C TRP A 57 -1.05 -6.08 -9.84
N PRO A 58 -1.12 -4.76 -9.75
CA PRO A 58 -1.59 -4.10 -8.53
C PRO A 58 -2.96 -4.61 -8.08
N THR A 59 -3.23 -4.57 -6.78
CA THR A 59 -4.44 -5.15 -6.17
C THR A 59 -5.74 -4.62 -6.77
N LYS A 60 -5.70 -3.42 -7.37
CA LYS A 60 -6.80 -2.80 -8.10
C LYS A 60 -7.29 -3.62 -9.32
N TYR A 61 -6.52 -4.62 -9.76
CA TYR A 61 -6.86 -5.55 -10.85
C TYR A 61 -7.41 -6.90 -10.36
N ALA A 62 -7.80 -7.02 -9.09
CA ALA A 62 -8.44 -8.24 -8.57
C ALA A 62 -9.68 -8.65 -9.39
N LEU A 63 -9.82 -9.95 -9.65
CA LEU A 63 -10.87 -10.56 -10.46
C LEU A 63 -12.18 -10.80 -9.71
N SER A 64 -12.10 -10.89 -8.39
CA SER A 64 -13.22 -11.16 -7.49
C SER A 64 -12.97 -10.58 -6.11
N PRO A 65 -14.02 -10.37 -5.29
CA PRO A 65 -13.84 -10.05 -3.89
C PRO A 65 -13.05 -11.14 -3.13
N ASP A 66 -13.14 -12.42 -3.56
CA ASP A 66 -12.34 -13.52 -2.99
C ASP A 66 -10.86 -13.33 -3.28
N GLU A 67 -10.51 -13.04 -4.54
CA GLU A 67 -9.12 -12.81 -4.94
C GLU A 67 -8.55 -11.58 -4.21
N LEU A 68 -9.36 -10.52 -4.05
CA LEU A 68 -8.97 -9.34 -3.28
C LEU A 68 -8.61 -9.69 -1.83
N LEU A 69 -9.48 -10.41 -1.11
CA LEU A 69 -9.19 -10.85 0.25
C LEU A 69 -8.00 -11.81 0.32
N CYS A 70 -7.84 -12.70 -0.67
CA CYS A 70 -6.69 -13.60 -0.78
C CYS A 70 -5.38 -12.82 -0.85
N VAL A 71 -5.34 -11.84 -1.75
CA VAL A 71 -4.17 -11.01 -2.04
C VAL A 71 -3.80 -10.16 -0.84
N VAL A 72 -4.77 -9.51 -0.20
CA VAL A 72 -4.51 -8.70 1.00
C VAL A 72 -4.11 -9.58 2.19
N ALA A 73 -4.73 -10.75 2.38
CA ALA A 73 -4.34 -11.68 3.45
C ALA A 73 -2.90 -12.21 3.27
N ASP A 74 -2.52 -12.55 2.04
CA ASP A 74 -1.15 -12.97 1.73
C ASP A 74 -0.14 -11.82 1.91
N ALA A 75 -0.52 -10.58 1.60
CA ALA A 75 0.28 -9.39 1.87
C ALA A 75 0.46 -9.12 3.37
N VAL A 76 -0.59 -9.31 4.17
CA VAL A 76 -0.51 -9.24 5.65
C VAL A 76 0.42 -10.33 6.19
N LYS A 77 0.36 -11.56 5.66
CA LYS A 77 1.33 -12.63 5.99
C LYS A 77 2.76 -12.21 5.66
N GLY A 78 2.97 -11.63 4.49
CA GLY A 78 4.26 -11.06 4.08
C GLY A 78 4.75 -9.98 5.04
N ARG A 79 3.87 -9.04 5.40
CA ARG A 79 4.17 -7.97 6.34
C ARG A 79 4.54 -8.48 7.73
N LYS A 80 3.81 -9.47 8.25
CA LYS A 80 4.11 -10.16 9.51
C LYS A 80 5.49 -10.80 9.47
N ASN A 81 5.82 -11.48 8.37
CA ASN A 81 7.14 -12.10 8.18
C ASN A 81 8.27 -11.06 8.17
N SER A 82 8.03 -9.87 7.63
CA SER A 82 8.98 -8.75 7.69
C SER A 82 9.09 -8.19 9.12
N TYR A 83 7.97 -8.05 9.85
CA TYR A 83 7.96 -7.59 11.24
C TYR A 83 8.78 -8.50 12.17
N LEU A 84 8.61 -9.82 12.03
CA LEU A 84 9.37 -10.83 12.78
C LEU A 84 10.87 -10.81 12.48
N ARG A 85 11.29 -10.15 11.39
CA ARG A 85 12.69 -9.92 11.01
C ARG A 85 13.14 -8.49 11.33
N ASP A 86 12.43 -7.82 12.24
CA ASP A 86 12.69 -6.45 12.67
C ASP A 86 12.52 -5.41 11.55
N VAL A 87 11.68 -5.66 10.53
CA VAL A 87 11.45 -4.72 9.42
C VAL A 87 10.04 -4.14 9.46
N LEU A 88 9.93 -2.80 9.47
CA LEU A 88 8.67 -2.08 9.20
C LEU A 88 8.63 -1.62 7.74
N HIS A 89 7.47 -1.72 7.09
CA HIS A 89 7.33 -1.37 5.68
C HIS A 89 7.11 0.13 5.46
N ARG A 90 6.23 0.74 6.25
CA ARG A 90 5.92 2.18 6.23
C ARG A 90 5.25 2.75 4.97
N ASP A 91 4.91 1.93 3.99
CA ASP A 91 4.33 2.40 2.72
C ASP A 91 3.40 1.36 2.08
N VAL A 92 2.48 0.83 2.90
CA VAL A 92 1.43 -0.06 2.41
C VAL A 92 0.42 0.77 1.62
N SER A 93 0.29 0.47 0.34
CA SER A 93 -0.65 1.10 -0.60
C SER A 93 -1.24 0.05 -1.53
N GLU A 94 -2.30 0.39 -2.26
CA GLU A 94 -2.90 -0.45 -3.30
C GLU A 94 -1.93 -0.76 -4.46
N GLY A 95 -0.98 0.14 -4.72
CA GLY A 95 0.10 -0.03 -5.70
C GLY A 95 1.18 -1.02 -5.25
N ASN A 96 1.42 -1.08 -3.94
CA ASN A 96 2.49 -1.89 -3.34
C ASN A 96 2.04 -3.30 -2.94
N VAL A 97 0.75 -3.63 -3.14
CA VAL A 97 0.24 -5.00 -3.01
C VAL A 97 -0.08 -5.55 -4.39
N LEU A 98 0.61 -6.63 -4.77
CA LEU A 98 0.48 -7.28 -6.06
C LEU A 98 -0.32 -8.58 -5.99
N VAL A 99 -1.13 -8.81 -7.03
CA VAL A 99 -1.63 -10.11 -7.45
C VAL A 99 -0.53 -10.80 -8.26
N VAL A 100 0.05 -11.86 -7.73
CA VAL A 100 1.16 -12.59 -8.35
C VAL A 100 0.71 -13.99 -8.81
N PRO A 101 1.03 -14.41 -10.04
CA PRO A 101 0.81 -15.79 -10.45
C PRO A 101 1.83 -16.71 -9.75
N VAL A 102 1.38 -17.86 -9.28
CA VAL A 102 2.21 -18.90 -8.63
C VAL A 102 1.78 -20.27 -9.14
N MET A 103 2.73 -21.17 -9.36
CA MET A 103 2.45 -22.56 -9.73
C MET A 103 2.33 -23.42 -8.47
N VAL A 104 1.14 -23.96 -8.19
CA VAL A 104 0.88 -24.89 -7.08
C VAL A 104 0.36 -26.20 -7.66
N ASN A 105 1.09 -27.30 -7.45
CA ASN A 105 0.75 -28.63 -7.99
C ASN A 105 0.48 -28.63 -9.50
N GLY A 106 1.28 -27.87 -10.26
CA GLY A 106 1.13 -27.73 -11.72
C GLY A 106 -0.05 -26.85 -12.17
N LYS A 107 -0.84 -26.30 -11.23
CA LYS A 107 -1.93 -25.35 -11.53
C LYS A 107 -1.47 -23.93 -11.23
N ARG A 108 -1.79 -23.01 -12.14
CA ARG A 108 -1.58 -21.57 -11.93
C ARG A 108 -2.64 -21.05 -10.97
N VAL A 109 -2.20 -20.49 -9.85
CA VAL A 109 -3.04 -19.81 -8.87
C VAL A 109 -2.54 -18.39 -8.66
N PHE A 110 -3.37 -17.50 -8.15
CA PHE A 110 -3.00 -16.13 -7.85
C PHE A 110 -2.88 -15.92 -6.33
N LYS A 111 -1.80 -15.28 -5.92
CA LYS A 111 -1.44 -15.01 -4.52
C LYS A 111 -1.13 -13.54 -4.33
N GLY A 112 -1.09 -13.08 -3.08
CA GLY A 112 -0.66 -11.73 -2.76
C GLY A 112 0.84 -11.61 -2.52
N CYS A 113 1.43 -10.47 -2.88
CA CYS A 113 2.79 -10.11 -2.52
C CYS A 113 2.88 -8.63 -2.19
N LEU A 114 3.46 -8.30 -1.02
CA LEU A 114 3.78 -6.93 -0.63
C LEU A 114 5.18 -6.58 -1.17
N ILE A 115 5.29 -5.48 -1.90
CA ILE A 115 6.52 -4.98 -2.54
C ILE A 115 6.84 -3.55 -2.07
N ASP A 116 7.96 -3.02 -2.56
CA ASP A 116 8.39 -1.63 -2.33
C ASP A 116 8.80 -1.33 -0.87
N TYR A 117 10.00 -1.79 -0.52
CA TYR A 117 10.60 -1.59 0.80
C TYR A 117 11.53 -0.37 0.85
N ASP A 118 11.39 0.58 -0.07
CA ASP A 118 12.29 1.75 -0.15
C ASP A 118 12.14 2.67 1.09
N ASN A 119 10.95 2.70 1.68
CA ASN A 119 10.66 3.41 2.94
C ASN A 119 10.85 2.53 4.20
N ALA A 120 11.30 1.29 4.04
CA ALA A 120 11.36 0.34 5.14
C ALA A 120 12.52 0.62 6.09
N ILE A 121 12.32 0.31 7.37
CA ILE A 121 13.32 0.53 8.43
C ILE A 121 13.49 -0.71 9.30
N LYS A 122 14.64 -0.80 9.96
CA LYS A 122 14.83 -1.72 11.09
C LYS A 122 14.17 -1.16 12.35
N PHE A 123 13.18 -1.86 12.89
CA PHE A 123 12.36 -1.35 13.98
C PHE A 123 13.16 -1.10 15.26
N SER A 124 14.04 -2.04 15.65
CA SER A 124 14.85 -1.93 16.86
C SER A 124 15.90 -0.80 16.80
N SER A 125 16.51 -0.57 15.63
CA SER A 125 17.66 0.34 15.49
C SER A 125 17.31 1.72 14.93
N HIS A 126 16.10 1.92 14.40
CA HIS A 126 15.73 3.19 13.79
C HIS A 126 15.46 4.26 14.86
N GLN A 127 16.40 5.20 15.02
CA GLN A 127 16.13 6.41 15.78
C GLN A 127 15.18 7.28 14.96
N THR A 128 13.97 7.53 15.48
CA THR A 128 13.05 8.52 14.91
C THR A 128 13.74 9.87 15.04
N LEU A 129 14.38 10.35 13.97
CA LEU A 129 14.78 11.76 13.91
C LEU A 129 13.49 12.57 14.08
N ALA A 130 13.54 13.67 14.83
CA ALA A 130 12.38 14.54 15.03
C ALA A 130 11.75 15.01 13.69
N ASP A 131 12.56 14.97 12.63
CA ASP A 131 12.24 15.31 11.25
C ASP A 131 12.09 14.10 10.31
N ASP A 132 11.90 12.87 10.80
CA ASP A 132 11.54 11.74 9.93
C ASP A 132 10.23 12.15 9.22
N PRO A 133 10.27 12.44 7.91
CA PRO A 133 9.09 12.88 7.19
C PRO A 133 8.03 11.79 7.36
N ALA A 134 6.75 12.16 7.31
CA ALA A 134 5.70 11.16 7.18
C ALA A 134 5.90 10.41 5.84
N SER A 135 6.76 9.40 5.85
CA SER A 135 7.09 8.56 4.71
C SER A 135 5.89 7.69 4.41
N GLY A 136 5.55 7.57 3.14
CA GLY A 136 4.48 6.70 2.68
C GLY A 136 3.32 7.45 2.05
N THR A 137 2.44 6.67 1.45
CA THR A 137 1.34 7.16 0.64
C THR A 137 0.24 7.72 1.55
N ARG A 138 0.16 9.06 1.67
CA ARG A 138 -0.77 9.79 2.59
C ARG A 138 -2.20 9.23 2.63
N PRO A 139 -2.87 8.90 1.51
CA PRO A 139 -4.21 8.29 1.51
C PRO A 139 -4.33 7.00 2.34
N PHE A 140 -3.27 6.22 2.48
CA PHE A 140 -3.28 4.93 3.19
C PHE A 140 -2.63 4.99 4.57
N MET A 141 -1.90 6.05 4.88
CA MET A 141 -1.28 6.25 6.19
C MET A 141 -2.31 6.28 7.31
N SER A 142 -1.99 5.71 8.47
CA SER A 142 -2.87 5.75 9.64
C SER A 142 -3.17 7.19 10.09
N GLY A 143 -4.36 7.42 10.65
CA GLY A 143 -4.70 8.73 11.20
C GLY A 143 -3.85 9.13 12.41
N GLU A 144 -3.33 8.17 13.20
CA GLU A 144 -2.38 8.48 14.29
C GLU A 144 -1.10 9.16 13.74
N LEU A 145 -0.55 8.62 12.65
CA LEU A 145 0.65 9.15 12.00
C LEU A 145 0.37 10.46 11.25
N LEU A 146 -0.73 10.52 10.50
CA LEU A 146 -1.13 11.74 9.80
C LEU A 146 -1.34 12.93 10.75
N ARG A 147 -1.96 12.68 11.92
CA ARG A 147 -2.20 13.73 12.93
C ARG A 147 -1.02 13.97 13.86
N LYS A 148 -0.04 13.06 13.88
CA LYS A 148 1.02 12.95 14.89
C LYS A 148 0.45 12.91 16.31
N ARG A 149 -0.67 12.21 16.50
CA ARG A 149 -1.36 12.07 17.80
C ARG A 149 -2.11 10.75 17.86
N ARG A 150 -2.02 10.05 18.99
CA ARG A 150 -2.78 8.82 19.22
C ARG A 150 -4.29 9.07 19.18
N TYR A 151 -5.04 8.07 18.71
CA TYR A 151 -6.50 8.12 18.67
C TYR A 151 -7.09 8.16 20.08
N PHE A 152 -6.65 7.22 20.91
CA PHE A 152 -7.05 7.06 22.30
C PHE A 152 -5.84 7.40 23.18
N VAL A 153 -5.97 8.45 23.99
CA VAL A 153 -4.95 8.91 24.93
C VAL A 153 -5.50 8.67 26.32
N GLN A 154 -4.74 7.98 27.18
CA GLN A 154 -5.12 7.83 28.58
C GLN A 154 -4.94 9.16 29.32
N PRO A 155 -5.72 9.45 30.37
CA PRO A 155 -5.70 10.75 31.05
C PRO A 155 -4.32 11.17 31.60
N ASP A 156 -3.44 10.21 31.87
CA ASP A 156 -2.12 10.36 32.47
C ASP A 156 -0.95 10.24 31.48
N GLU A 157 -1.24 10.00 30.19
CA GLU A 157 -0.20 9.71 29.21
C GLU A 157 0.41 10.98 28.59
N THR A 158 1.74 11.09 28.63
CA THR A 158 2.46 12.19 27.99
C THR A 158 2.23 12.19 26.48
N LEU A 159 1.78 13.33 25.94
CA LEU A 159 1.55 13.57 24.52
C LEU A 159 2.86 13.55 23.72
N SER A 160 3.39 12.37 23.45
CA SER A 160 4.42 12.15 22.45
C SER A 160 3.78 11.77 21.12
N ALA A 161 4.41 12.19 20.01
CA ALA A 161 3.96 11.79 18.69
C ALA A 161 4.08 10.25 18.56
N PRO A 162 3.07 9.56 18.01
CA PRO A 162 3.14 8.12 17.81
C PRO A 162 4.28 7.81 16.83
N ARG A 163 5.13 6.86 17.22
CA ARG A 163 6.13 6.27 16.33
C ARG A 163 5.44 5.27 15.41
N HIS A 164 5.87 5.19 14.15
CA HIS A 164 5.41 4.15 13.23
C HIS A 164 5.69 2.76 13.84
N ASP A 165 4.69 1.89 13.73
CA ASP A 165 4.66 0.55 14.33
C ASP A 165 3.79 -0.34 13.42
N ALA A 166 3.83 -1.65 13.62
CA ALA A 166 3.12 -2.63 12.81
C ALA A 166 1.61 -2.35 12.73
N ILE A 167 0.99 -1.88 13.81
CA ILE A 167 -0.44 -1.52 13.82
C ILE A 167 -0.80 -0.48 12.76
N HIS A 168 0.12 0.46 12.47
CA HIS A 168 -0.13 1.50 11.49
C HIS A 168 -0.11 0.94 10.05
N ASP A 169 0.75 -0.02 9.77
CA ASP A 169 0.73 -0.75 8.49
C ASP A 169 -0.54 -1.64 8.39
N MET A 170 -1.02 -2.18 9.52
CA MET A 170 -2.28 -2.92 9.58
C MET A 170 -3.49 -2.03 9.28
N GLU A 171 -3.51 -0.80 9.79
CA GLU A 171 -4.53 0.19 9.44
C GLU A 171 -4.48 0.54 7.95
N SER A 172 -3.29 0.65 7.36
CA SER A 172 -3.15 0.87 5.92
C SER A 172 -3.78 -0.25 5.09
N PHE A 173 -3.70 -1.51 5.50
CA PHE A 173 -4.40 -2.61 4.81
C PHE A 173 -5.93 -2.47 4.83
N LEU A 174 -6.52 -1.98 5.94
CA LEU A 174 -7.94 -1.64 5.95
C LEU A 174 -8.24 -0.54 4.92
N TRP A 175 -7.43 0.52 4.90
CA TRP A 175 -7.64 1.63 3.96
C TRP A 175 -7.45 1.22 2.49
N VAL A 176 -6.54 0.29 2.18
CA VAL A 176 -6.41 -0.31 0.84
C VAL A 176 -7.70 -1.03 0.46
N LEU A 177 -8.25 -1.86 1.35
CA LEU A 177 -9.52 -2.55 1.10
C LEU A 177 -10.67 -1.56 0.89
N VAL A 178 -10.83 -0.58 1.79
CA VAL A 178 -11.88 0.45 1.68
C VAL A 178 -11.75 1.24 0.38
N TYR A 179 -10.53 1.65 0.02
CA TYR A 179 -10.26 2.36 -1.23
C TYR A 179 -10.69 1.56 -2.45
N ILE A 180 -10.30 0.28 -2.54
CA ILE A 180 -10.70 -0.59 -3.65
C ILE A 180 -12.21 -0.81 -3.68
N CYS A 181 -12.84 -1.06 -2.53
CA CYS A 181 -14.27 -1.33 -2.45
C CYS A 181 -15.15 -0.11 -2.79
N LEU A 182 -14.70 1.11 -2.50
CA LEU A 182 -15.44 2.33 -2.81
C LEU A 182 -15.15 2.85 -4.23
N SER A 183 -13.95 2.61 -4.76
CA SER A 183 -13.53 3.13 -6.07
C SER A 183 -13.88 2.24 -7.26
N ARG A 184 -14.41 1.04 -7.02
CA ARG A 184 -14.68 0.04 -8.05
C ARG A 184 -16.02 -0.64 -7.84
N ASP A 185 -16.78 -0.79 -8.90
CA ASP A 185 -18.08 -1.49 -8.94
C ASP A 185 -17.99 -2.84 -9.66
N GLY A 186 -16.78 -3.33 -9.99
CA GLY A 186 -16.59 -4.60 -10.66
C GLY A 186 -15.10 -4.99 -10.83
N PRO A 187 -14.80 -6.16 -11.41
CA PRO A 187 -13.45 -6.66 -11.62
C PRO A 187 -12.62 -5.66 -12.44
N ALA A 188 -11.56 -5.12 -11.84
CA ALA A 188 -10.71 -4.08 -12.43
C ALA A 188 -11.47 -2.86 -13.04
N HIS A 189 -12.75 -2.66 -12.68
CA HIS A 189 -13.61 -1.63 -13.26
C HIS A 189 -13.73 -0.45 -12.31
N ARG A 190 -13.51 0.76 -12.83
CA ARG A 190 -13.63 2.00 -12.02
C ARG A 190 -15.10 2.35 -11.86
N ARG A 191 -15.48 2.67 -10.63
CA ARG A 191 -16.81 3.18 -10.30
C ARG A 191 -16.98 4.58 -10.87
N ARG A 192 -18.08 4.84 -11.57
CA ARG A 192 -18.29 6.11 -12.29
C ARG A 192 -18.76 7.22 -11.38
N GLU A 193 -19.53 6.88 -10.35
CA GLU A 193 -20.17 7.81 -9.41
C GLU A 193 -19.16 8.69 -8.66
N LEU A 194 -17.91 8.25 -8.51
CA LEU A 194 -16.85 9.06 -7.94
C LEU A 194 -16.39 10.23 -8.83
N TRP A 195 -16.67 10.13 -10.13
CA TRP A 195 -16.21 11.07 -11.15
C TRP A 195 -17.38 11.77 -11.86
N ASP A 196 -18.61 11.36 -11.55
CA ASP A 196 -19.83 12.01 -11.99
C ASP A 196 -20.19 13.15 -11.03
N ASN A 197 -20.88 14.18 -11.53
CA ASN A 197 -21.34 15.33 -10.76
C ASN A 197 -22.82 15.23 -10.34
N SER A 198 -23.41 14.03 -10.38
CA SER A 198 -24.77 13.79 -9.91
C SER A 198 -24.90 14.05 -8.41
N GLU A 199 -26.03 14.64 -8.01
CA GLU A 199 -26.36 14.92 -6.59
C GLU A 199 -26.47 13.62 -5.78
N ASP A 200 -27.04 12.56 -6.36
CA ASP A 200 -27.19 11.25 -5.70
C ASP A 200 -25.86 10.62 -5.25
N ALA A 201 -24.76 10.93 -5.96
CA ALA A 201 -23.43 10.42 -5.67
C ALA A 201 -22.58 11.37 -4.80
N GLU A 202 -23.09 12.56 -4.44
CA GLU A 202 -22.37 13.53 -3.60
C GLU A 202 -21.92 12.94 -2.26
N PRO A 203 -22.76 12.24 -1.49
CA PRO A 203 -22.34 11.69 -0.20
C PRO A 203 -21.19 10.68 -0.33
N LEU A 204 -21.19 9.86 -1.39
CA LEU A 204 -20.09 8.94 -1.68
C LEU A 204 -18.80 9.70 -1.99
N ARG A 205 -18.87 10.73 -2.86
CA ARG A 205 -17.71 11.53 -3.25
C ARG A 205 -17.11 12.27 -2.06
N ASP A 206 -17.95 12.86 -1.22
CA ASP A 206 -17.50 13.60 -0.05
C ASP A 206 -16.83 12.70 0.98
N ASN A 207 -17.42 11.53 1.26
CA ASN A 207 -16.79 10.54 2.13
C ASN A 207 -15.46 10.03 1.57
N TRP A 208 -15.40 9.74 0.27
CA TRP A 208 -14.18 9.27 -0.38
C TRP A 208 -13.08 10.35 -0.38
N ARG A 209 -13.43 11.60 -0.71
CA ARG A 209 -12.51 12.75 -0.63
C ARG A 209 -12.03 12.98 0.78
N ALA A 210 -12.92 12.98 1.77
CA ALA A 210 -12.56 13.15 3.17
C ALA A 210 -11.54 12.11 3.64
N LEU A 211 -11.63 10.86 3.16
CA LEU A 211 -10.71 9.79 3.54
C LEU A 211 -9.37 9.81 2.79
N PHE A 212 -9.40 10.09 1.48
CA PHE A 212 -8.26 9.80 0.58
C PHE A 212 -7.63 11.03 -0.06
N GLU A 213 -8.33 12.17 -0.13
CA GLU A 213 -7.81 13.40 -0.78
C GLU A 213 -7.73 14.60 0.18
N GLY A 214 -8.51 14.57 1.27
CA GLY A 214 -8.67 15.68 2.19
C GLY A 214 -7.43 15.93 3.05
N GLU A 215 -7.14 17.21 3.29
CA GLU A 215 -6.08 17.65 4.21
C GLU A 215 -6.28 17.09 5.62
N PHE A 216 -7.55 16.96 6.03
CA PHE A 216 -7.97 16.46 7.34
C PHE A 216 -8.35 14.97 7.33
N GLY A 217 -7.82 14.16 6.42
CA GLY A 217 -8.15 12.73 6.35
C GLY A 217 -7.90 11.95 7.64
N TYR A 218 -7.00 12.44 8.50
CA TYR A 218 -6.82 11.88 9.85
C TYR A 218 -8.07 11.97 10.74
N LEU A 219 -8.93 13.00 10.56
CA LEU A 219 -10.19 13.13 11.31
C LEU A 219 -11.17 12.06 10.84
N ALA A 220 -11.35 11.92 9.54
CA ALA A 220 -12.21 10.89 8.96
C ALA A 220 -11.76 9.51 9.45
N LYS A 221 -10.47 9.17 9.32
CA LYS A 221 -9.91 7.89 9.77
C LYS A 221 -10.12 7.65 11.26
N ARG A 222 -9.83 8.65 12.11
CA ARG A 222 -10.10 8.56 13.56
C ARG A 222 -11.58 8.27 13.83
N THR A 223 -12.49 9.05 13.26
CA THR A 223 -13.94 8.89 13.46
C THR A 223 -14.41 7.51 13.02
N LEU A 224 -13.93 7.03 11.88
CA LEU A 224 -14.30 5.75 11.32
C LEU A 224 -13.73 4.55 12.09
N ILE A 225 -12.55 4.67 12.69
CA ILE A 225 -12.00 3.65 13.59
C ILE A 225 -12.77 3.62 14.93
N ASP A 226 -13.07 4.79 15.51
CA ASP A 226 -13.70 4.94 16.82
C ASP A 226 -15.20 4.57 16.82
N ASN A 227 -15.93 4.92 15.75
CA ASN A 227 -17.39 4.82 15.72
C ASN A 227 -17.90 3.82 14.66
N ARG A 228 -18.52 2.74 15.14
CA ARG A 228 -19.14 1.68 14.31
C ARG A 228 -20.21 2.22 13.35
N GLY A 229 -21.05 3.14 13.86
CA GLY A 229 -22.15 3.74 13.12
C GLY A 229 -21.64 4.59 11.97
N GLU A 230 -20.64 5.42 12.23
CA GLU A 230 -20.00 6.26 11.20
C GLU A 230 -19.31 5.39 10.13
N PHE A 231 -18.61 4.33 10.53
CA PHE A 231 -18.03 3.37 9.58
C PHE A 231 -19.12 2.76 8.66
N LYS A 232 -20.28 2.40 9.23
CA LYS A 232 -21.39 1.88 8.44
C LYS A 232 -21.96 2.93 7.50
N LEU A 233 -22.24 4.14 8.00
CA LEU A 233 -22.85 5.23 7.25
C LEU A 233 -21.95 5.71 6.11
N CYS A 234 -20.66 5.90 6.37
CA CYS A 234 -19.72 6.49 5.42
C CYS A 234 -19.04 5.49 4.48
N VAL A 235 -19.00 4.20 4.84
CA VAL A 235 -18.30 3.16 4.04
C VAL A 235 -19.25 2.04 3.63
N LEU A 236 -19.83 1.31 4.59
CA LEU A 236 -20.53 0.05 4.28
C LEU A 236 -21.82 0.26 3.46
N ASN A 237 -22.54 1.35 3.72
CA ASN A 237 -23.75 1.70 2.97
C ASN A 237 -23.47 2.06 1.51
N PHE A 238 -22.24 2.47 1.20
CA PHE A 238 -21.84 2.85 -0.15
C PHE A 238 -21.17 1.72 -0.93
N LEU A 239 -21.05 0.51 -0.35
CA LEU A 239 -20.50 -0.62 -1.09
C LEU A 239 -21.39 -0.97 -2.29
N PRO A 240 -20.84 -1.07 -3.51
CA PRO A 240 -21.58 -1.56 -4.66
C PRO A 240 -21.89 -3.05 -4.49
N ASP A 241 -22.91 -3.56 -5.19
CA ASP A 241 -23.35 -4.96 -5.11
C ASP A 241 -22.20 -5.96 -5.25
N TYR A 242 -21.24 -5.65 -6.14
CA TYR A 242 -20.04 -6.45 -6.35
C TYR A 242 -19.19 -6.65 -5.08
N TYR A 243 -19.08 -5.64 -4.22
CA TYR A 243 -18.31 -5.71 -2.96
C TYR A 243 -19.17 -5.81 -1.71
N LYS A 244 -20.50 -5.86 -1.85
CA LYS A 244 -21.42 -6.06 -0.72
C LYS A 244 -21.09 -7.30 0.13
N PRO A 245 -20.63 -8.43 -0.44
CA PRO A 245 -20.18 -9.58 0.36
C PRO A 245 -19.04 -9.27 1.35
N LEU A 246 -18.28 -8.18 1.14
CA LEU A 246 -17.17 -7.79 2.02
C LEU A 246 -17.61 -6.96 3.24
N GLU A 247 -18.88 -6.58 3.35
CA GLU A 247 -19.38 -5.71 4.41
C GLU A 247 -19.00 -6.20 5.81
N THR A 248 -19.22 -7.49 6.09
CA THR A 248 -18.98 -8.07 7.41
C THR A 248 -17.50 -8.12 7.75
N VAL A 249 -16.63 -8.43 6.78
CA VAL A 249 -15.19 -8.50 7.02
C VAL A 249 -14.59 -7.11 7.21
N LEU A 250 -15.01 -6.10 6.43
CA LEU A 250 -14.56 -4.71 6.62
C LEU A 250 -14.92 -4.20 8.02
N ALA A 251 -16.15 -4.44 8.47
CA ALA A 251 -16.58 -4.10 9.82
C ALA A 251 -15.72 -4.81 10.89
N LYS A 252 -15.43 -6.09 10.70
CA LYS A 252 -14.61 -6.88 11.62
C LYS A 252 -13.15 -6.41 11.68
N LEU A 253 -12.55 -6.06 10.55
CA LEU A 253 -11.19 -5.51 10.50
C LEU A 253 -11.10 -4.18 11.24
N ARG A 254 -12.11 -3.31 11.09
CA ARG A 254 -12.21 -2.07 11.85
C ARG A 254 -12.32 -2.32 13.35
N ASP A 255 -13.15 -3.28 13.78
CA ASP A 255 -13.28 -3.66 15.19
C ASP A 255 -11.97 -4.16 15.80
N ILE A 256 -11.20 -4.95 15.04
CA ILE A 256 -9.88 -5.43 15.47
C ILE A 256 -8.94 -4.24 15.70
N LEU A 257 -8.89 -3.29 14.76
CA LEU A 257 -8.06 -2.08 14.90
C LEU A 257 -8.51 -1.21 16.08
N GLU A 258 -9.81 -0.98 16.23
CA GLU A 258 -10.34 -0.20 17.34
C GLU A 258 -9.91 -0.82 18.68
N THR A 259 -10.14 -2.13 18.84
CA THR A 259 -9.79 -2.87 20.06
C THR A 259 -8.29 -2.75 20.35
N ALA A 260 -7.46 -3.00 19.33
CA ALA A 260 -6.01 -2.92 19.42
C ALA A 260 -5.53 -1.50 19.78
N TYR A 261 -6.09 -0.46 19.16
CA TYR A 261 -5.74 0.93 19.49
C TYR A 261 -6.17 1.34 20.89
N ARG A 262 -7.29 0.83 21.40
CA ARG A 262 -7.74 1.10 22.78
C ARG A 262 -6.90 0.38 23.83
N SER A 263 -6.61 -0.91 23.62
CA SER A 263 -5.81 -1.70 24.57
C SER A 263 -4.31 -1.42 24.45
N ARG A 264 -3.87 -0.92 23.30
CA ARG A 264 -2.46 -0.84 22.89
C ARG A 264 -1.75 -2.20 22.85
N GLU A 265 -2.52 -3.27 22.66
CA GLU A 265 -2.02 -4.63 22.45
C GLU A 265 -2.08 -5.00 20.97
N PHE A 266 -0.91 -5.25 20.35
CA PHE A 266 -0.80 -5.41 18.89
C PHE A 266 -0.37 -6.81 18.42
N ASP A 267 -0.05 -7.70 19.36
CA ASP A 267 0.63 -8.98 19.06
C ASP A 267 -0.18 -9.92 18.15
N HIS A 268 -1.50 -9.83 18.17
CA HIS A 268 -2.39 -10.75 17.44
C HIS A 268 -3.10 -10.12 16.23
N VAL A 269 -2.87 -8.83 15.96
CA VAL A 269 -3.62 -8.08 14.95
C VAL A 269 -3.43 -8.66 13.55
N HIS A 270 -2.23 -9.14 13.22
CA HIS A 270 -1.95 -9.78 11.93
C HIS A 270 -2.77 -11.06 11.76
N GLU A 271 -2.74 -11.94 12.76
CA GLU A 271 -3.46 -13.21 12.78
C GLU A 271 -4.97 -13.00 12.71
N ASP A 272 -5.49 -12.05 13.46
CA ASP A 272 -6.91 -11.78 13.50
C ASP A 272 -7.41 -11.19 12.18
N PHE A 273 -6.61 -10.34 11.52
CA PHE A 273 -6.87 -9.88 10.15
C PHE A 273 -6.94 -11.06 9.18
N ILE A 274 -5.92 -11.94 9.20
CA ILE A 274 -5.85 -13.10 8.31
C ILE A 274 -7.06 -14.02 8.54
N LYS A 275 -7.36 -14.37 9.79
CA LYS A 275 -8.51 -15.22 10.15
C LYS A 275 -9.83 -14.60 9.70
N ALA A 276 -10.03 -13.30 9.90
CA ALA A 276 -11.24 -12.61 9.49
C ALA A 276 -11.44 -12.66 7.96
N MET A 277 -10.36 -12.43 7.20
CA MET A 277 -10.40 -12.51 5.74
C MET A 277 -10.62 -13.95 5.25
N GLU A 278 -9.91 -14.94 5.79
CA GLU A 278 -10.07 -16.35 5.42
C GLU A 278 -11.48 -16.87 5.75
N ALA A 279 -12.04 -16.50 6.90
CA ALA A 279 -13.40 -16.86 7.28
C ALA A 279 -14.46 -16.24 6.35
N ALA A 280 -14.23 -15.02 5.86
CA ALA A 280 -15.13 -14.36 4.90
C ALA A 280 -15.08 -15.03 3.53
N ARG A 281 -13.89 -15.44 3.07
CA ARG A 281 -13.69 -16.15 1.80
C ARG A 281 -14.40 -17.49 1.75
N LEU A 282 -14.41 -18.25 2.85
CA LEU A 282 -15.11 -19.54 2.94
C LEU A 282 -16.62 -19.44 2.73
N LYS A 283 -17.21 -18.26 2.93
CA LYS A 283 -18.64 -17.99 2.78
C LYS A 283 -18.97 -17.29 1.46
N MET A 284 -17.98 -17.10 0.59
CA MET A 284 -18.12 -16.27 -0.59
C MET A 284 -18.66 -17.08 -1.76
N GLU A 285 -19.79 -16.62 -2.28
CA GLU A 285 -20.39 -17.21 -3.46
C GLU A 285 -19.70 -16.73 -4.75
N PRO A 286 -19.69 -17.54 -5.82
CA PRO A 286 -19.21 -17.12 -7.12
C PRO A 286 -19.97 -15.90 -7.65
N ILE A 287 -19.30 -15.11 -8.49
CA ILE A 287 -19.92 -13.96 -9.16
C ILE A 287 -21.02 -14.46 -10.11
N ALA A 288 -22.26 -14.05 -9.86
CA ALA A 288 -23.43 -14.45 -10.64
C ALA A 288 -23.89 -13.40 -11.67
N ASP A 289 -23.61 -12.11 -11.42
CA ASP A 289 -24.04 -11.02 -12.30
C ASP A 289 -23.35 -11.09 -13.68
N PRO A 290 -24.11 -11.16 -14.79
CA PRO A 290 -23.54 -11.20 -16.14
C PRO A 290 -22.60 -10.04 -16.47
N LYS A 291 -22.86 -8.81 -15.99
CA LYS A 291 -21.99 -7.64 -16.17
C LYS A 291 -20.63 -7.90 -15.54
N HIS A 292 -20.61 -8.40 -14.31
CA HIS A 292 -19.36 -8.67 -13.58
C HIS A 292 -18.62 -9.88 -14.16
N ILE A 293 -19.32 -10.91 -14.65
CA ILE A 293 -18.71 -12.04 -15.35
C ILE A 293 -17.98 -11.55 -16.61
N GLU A 294 -18.58 -10.65 -17.39
CA GLU A 294 -17.96 -10.14 -18.61
C GLU A 294 -16.73 -9.26 -18.32
N LEU A 295 -16.81 -8.42 -17.28
CA LEU A 295 -15.65 -7.66 -16.80
C LEU A 295 -14.52 -8.58 -16.31
N GLN A 296 -14.86 -9.67 -15.64
CA GLN A 296 -13.88 -10.66 -15.18
C GLN A 296 -13.17 -11.33 -16.37
N LYS A 297 -13.91 -11.74 -17.40
CA LYS A 297 -13.33 -12.30 -18.63
C LYS A 297 -12.38 -11.32 -19.33
N ARG A 298 -12.76 -10.04 -19.40
CA ARG A 298 -11.92 -8.98 -19.96
C ARG A 298 -10.61 -8.83 -19.20
N GLU A 299 -10.65 -8.84 -17.88
CA GLU A 299 -9.44 -8.74 -17.06
C GLU A 299 -8.56 -10.00 -17.18
N ILE A 300 -9.15 -11.20 -17.24
CA ILE A 300 -8.42 -12.45 -17.53
C ILE A 300 -7.68 -12.36 -18.88
N GLN A 301 -8.36 -11.92 -19.94
CA GLN A 301 -7.73 -11.72 -21.24
C GLN A 301 -6.60 -10.69 -21.18
N GLY A 302 -6.79 -9.62 -20.41
CA GLY A 302 -5.76 -8.63 -20.19
C GLY A 302 -4.51 -9.21 -19.50
N ARG A 303 -4.68 -10.03 -18.46
CA ARG A 303 -3.55 -10.72 -17.81
C ARG A 303 -2.80 -11.65 -18.78
N GLN A 304 -3.53 -12.39 -19.63
CA GLN A 304 -2.93 -13.23 -20.67
C GLN A 304 -2.09 -12.42 -21.67
N ASN A 305 -2.60 -11.26 -22.10
CA ASN A 305 -1.86 -10.38 -23.01
C ASN A 305 -0.59 -9.83 -22.35
N ASP A 306 -0.64 -9.51 -21.05
CA ASP A 306 0.53 -9.06 -20.30
C ASP A 306 1.59 -10.17 -20.15
N ASP A 307 1.16 -11.41 -19.92
CA ASP A 307 2.05 -12.59 -19.86
C ASP A 307 2.78 -12.81 -21.20
N ILE A 308 2.06 -12.71 -22.32
CA ILE A 308 2.64 -12.82 -23.68
C ILE A 308 3.70 -11.73 -23.90
N ARG A 309 3.41 -10.49 -23.49
CA ARG A 309 4.33 -9.35 -23.64
C ARG A 309 5.60 -9.50 -22.79
N THR A 310 5.45 -10.01 -21.58
CA THR A 310 6.57 -10.16 -20.63
C THR A 310 7.38 -11.43 -20.85
N GLY A 311 6.90 -12.33 -21.71
CA GLY A 311 7.55 -13.58 -22.09
C GLY A 311 7.53 -14.57 -20.95
N ASP A 312 6.42 -15.30 -20.77
CA ASP A 312 6.21 -16.43 -19.84
C ASP A 312 7.24 -16.50 -18.70
N ILE A 313 7.29 -15.45 -17.87
CA ILE A 313 8.15 -15.44 -16.68
C ILE A 313 7.52 -16.42 -15.70
N SER A 314 7.88 -17.70 -15.84
CA SER A 314 7.40 -18.77 -14.97
C SER A 314 7.73 -18.43 -13.51
N PRO A 315 6.70 -18.28 -12.65
CA PRO A 315 6.92 -17.99 -11.25
C PRO A 315 7.19 -19.30 -10.49
N ILE A 316 8.47 -19.46 -10.18
CA ILE A 316 9.13 -20.31 -9.19
C ILE A 316 9.35 -21.76 -9.69
N PRO A 317 10.62 -22.23 -9.82
CA PRO A 317 10.89 -23.63 -10.11
C PRO A 317 10.26 -24.54 -9.05
N LYS A 318 9.80 -25.71 -9.49
CA LYS A 318 9.35 -26.81 -8.63
C LYS A 318 10.33 -27.00 -7.47
N GLY A 319 9.91 -26.79 -6.22
CA GLY A 319 10.72 -27.13 -5.05
C GLY A 319 10.63 -26.24 -3.81
N VAL A 320 9.97 -25.08 -3.84
CA VAL A 320 9.78 -24.29 -2.61
C VAL A 320 8.56 -24.82 -1.85
N ASN A 321 8.81 -25.71 -0.90
CA ASN A 321 7.82 -26.15 0.06
C ASN A 321 7.40 -24.95 0.93
N VAL A 322 6.22 -24.40 0.65
CA VAL A 322 5.52 -23.52 1.60
C VAL A 322 4.83 -24.43 2.60
N GLY A 323 5.62 -25.02 3.49
CA GLY A 323 5.15 -26.00 4.46
C GLY A 323 6.13 -26.14 5.63
N THR A 324 5.68 -25.64 6.78
CA THR A 324 6.09 -26.05 8.14
C THR A 324 7.59 -25.90 8.47
N ALA A 325 7.99 -24.72 8.92
CA ALA A 325 9.22 -24.57 9.69
C ALA A 325 9.00 -25.12 11.12
N ILE A 326 9.12 -26.44 11.26
CA ILE A 326 9.42 -27.06 12.55
C ILE A 326 10.92 -26.92 12.77
N SER A 327 11.24 -26.45 13.98
CA SER A 327 12.55 -26.42 14.63
C SER A 327 13.55 -27.46 14.11
N SER A 328 14.65 -27.00 13.53
CA SER A 328 15.93 -27.68 13.68
C SER A 328 17.07 -26.67 13.59
N THR A 329 17.82 -26.67 14.67
CA THR A 329 19.05 -25.94 14.95
C THR A 329 20.19 -26.44 14.06
N THR A 330 20.72 -25.59 13.19
CA THR A 330 22.18 -25.49 12.97
C THR A 330 22.50 -24.22 12.17
N ALA A 331 23.17 -23.27 12.83
CA ALA A 331 23.65 -22.04 12.22
C ALA A 331 24.85 -22.36 11.33
N SER A 332 24.67 -22.31 10.02
CA SER A 332 25.78 -22.20 9.06
C SER A 332 25.94 -20.72 8.70
N ARG A 333 27.05 -20.14 9.16
CA ARG A 333 27.49 -18.77 8.97
C ARG A 333 27.75 -18.50 7.48
N LEU A 334 26.77 -17.96 6.77
CA LEU A 334 27.00 -17.31 5.48
C LEU A 334 27.65 -15.95 5.75
N GLN A 335 28.90 -15.79 5.31
CA GLN A 335 29.60 -14.51 5.34
C GLN A 335 28.84 -13.49 4.48
N GLU A 336 28.49 -12.36 5.10
CA GLU A 336 28.00 -11.18 4.37
C GLU A 336 29.11 -10.67 3.42
N PRO A 337 28.80 -10.35 2.15
CA PRO A 337 29.76 -9.66 1.31
C PRO A 337 29.98 -8.24 1.85
N GLU A 338 31.24 -7.86 2.04
CA GLU A 338 31.61 -6.54 2.52
C GLU A 338 31.06 -5.44 1.59
N SER A 339 30.27 -4.54 2.18
CA SER A 339 29.72 -3.36 1.51
C SER A 339 30.86 -2.36 1.24
N PRO A 340 31.00 -1.80 0.02
CA PRO A 340 32.06 -0.86 -0.30
C PRO A 340 31.75 0.50 0.36
N THR A 341 32.13 0.63 1.62
CA THR A 341 32.04 1.90 2.34
C THR A 341 33.26 2.75 1.97
N PRO A 342 33.11 4.00 1.51
CA PRO A 342 34.24 4.87 1.25
C PRO A 342 34.97 5.19 2.58
N LYS A 343 36.29 5.00 2.59
CA LYS A 343 37.17 5.29 3.74
C LYS A 343 37.07 6.78 4.09
N ARG A 344 36.62 7.05 5.32
CA ARG A 344 36.60 8.38 5.95
C ARG A 344 38.04 8.89 6.11
N THR A 345 38.46 9.86 5.28
CA THR A 345 39.72 10.58 5.47
C THR A 345 39.62 11.54 6.65
N LYS A 346 40.70 11.62 7.44
CA LYS A 346 40.86 12.39 8.68
C LYS A 346 40.53 13.89 8.49
N PRO A 347 40.08 14.61 9.53
CA PRO A 347 39.89 16.06 9.46
C PRO A 347 41.26 16.75 9.49
N THR A 348 41.59 17.50 8.44
CA THR A 348 42.67 18.49 8.47
C THR A 348 42.16 19.74 9.17
N SER A 349 42.60 19.89 10.41
CA SER A 349 42.79 21.20 11.04
C SER A 349 43.77 21.99 10.17
N ASP A 350 43.31 23.05 9.53
CA ASP A 350 44.18 24.17 9.19
C ASP A 350 43.42 25.48 9.37
N MET A 351 44.06 26.33 10.16
CA MET A 351 43.59 27.64 10.57
C MET A 351 43.56 28.59 9.38
N LEU A 352 42.44 29.27 9.17
CA LEU A 352 42.40 30.49 8.36
C LEU A 352 42.51 31.68 9.31
N GLU A 353 43.74 32.17 9.48
CA GLU A 353 44.00 33.50 10.01
C GLU A 353 43.41 34.54 9.06
N VAL A 354 42.63 35.47 9.61
CA VAL A 354 42.10 36.65 8.93
C VAL A 354 43.11 37.78 9.06
N PRO A 355 43.65 38.38 7.98
CA PRO A 355 44.46 39.57 8.10
C PRO A 355 43.57 40.81 8.26
N LEU A 356 43.77 41.52 9.37
CA LEU A 356 43.36 42.92 9.55
C LEU A 356 44.14 43.81 8.56
N THR A 357 43.42 44.56 7.74
CA THR A 357 43.99 45.74 7.05
C THR A 357 43.34 47.01 7.59
N ARG A 358 44.24 47.97 7.83
CA ARG A 358 44.06 49.31 8.41
C ARG A 358 43.04 50.19 7.71
#